data_AF-A0A8T3WWE6-F1
#
_entry.id   AF-A0A8T3WWE6-F1
#
_cell.length_a   1.000
_cell.length_b   1.000
_cell.length_c   1.000
_cell.angle_alpha   90.00
_cell.angle_beta   90.00
_cell.angle_gamma   90.00
#
_symmetry.space_group_name_H-M   'P 1'
#
loop_
_entity.id
_entity.type
_entity.pdbx_description
1 polymer ?
#
loop_
_entity_poly.entity_id
_entity_poly.type
_entity_poly.pdbx_seq_one_letter_code
_entity_poly.pdbx_strand_id
1 'polypeptide(L)'
;MALFENVDFNDAVNSFADIGGFDVVLPFILVFAVTFAVLRKIRLFGENKNVDAIVSLILAAFLVSATDIVQILIGFLPRVSMIVLVLLMLILVVGVFKRDSEWNNGMLLAGVVVAILAVIWALGAAADWDVPLVDQITDQDIGTLIVIGVFVLVIWLIVRDPGDGQGGGFDKLLNTLGLKRAEGRR
;
A
#
# COMPACT_ATOMS: atom_id res chain seq x y z
N MET A 1 25.56 -16.20 42.25
CA MET A 1 24.65 -15.20 41.67
C MET A 1 25.29 -14.71 40.38
N ALA A 2 25.17 -15.50 39.31
CA ALA A 2 25.82 -15.26 38.01
C ALA A 2 24.95 -15.82 36.86
N LEU A 3 23.62 -15.82 37.04
CA LEU A 3 22.67 -16.41 36.08
C LEU A 3 22.10 -15.42 35.07
N PHE A 4 22.54 -14.15 35.09
CA PHE A 4 21.97 -13.10 34.25
C PHE A 4 23.03 -12.27 33.49
N GLU A 5 24.30 -12.67 33.53
CA GLU A 5 25.39 -11.82 32.99
C GLU A 5 25.48 -11.87 31.46
N ASN A 6 24.86 -12.86 30.79
CA ASN A 6 24.85 -12.96 29.33
C ASN A 6 23.50 -13.52 28.80
N VAL A 7 22.37 -12.89 29.17
CA VAL A 7 21.13 -13.16 28.44
C VAL A 7 21.11 -12.22 27.24
N ASP A 8 21.54 -12.71 26.07
CA ASP A 8 21.36 -12.01 24.82
C ASP A 8 19.86 -11.89 24.52
N PHE A 9 19.43 -10.76 23.98
CA PHE A 9 18.06 -10.58 23.53
C PHE A 9 17.68 -11.64 22.49
N ASN A 10 18.62 -12.01 21.60
CA ASN A 10 18.40 -13.06 20.61
C ASN A 10 18.12 -14.41 21.28
N ASP A 11 18.84 -14.75 22.35
CA ASP A 11 18.61 -15.99 23.10
C ASP A 11 17.25 -15.98 23.80
N ALA A 12 16.81 -14.83 24.32
CA ALA A 12 15.48 -14.68 24.91
C ALA A 12 14.36 -14.82 23.86
N VAL A 13 14.54 -14.23 22.67
CA VAL A 13 13.59 -14.34 21.56
C VAL A 13 13.52 -15.77 21.02
N ASN A 14 14.67 -16.42 20.84
CA ASN A 14 14.74 -17.80 20.37
C ASN A 14 14.14 -18.76 21.39
N SER A 15 14.45 -18.57 22.68
CA SER A 15 13.83 -19.36 23.76
C SER A 15 12.30 -19.18 23.78
N PHE A 16 11.80 -17.97 23.52
CA PHE A 16 10.37 -17.70 23.41
C PHE A 16 9.76 -18.35 22.17
N ALA A 17 10.48 -18.36 21.03
CA ALA A 17 10.05 -19.05 19.83
C ALA A 17 9.95 -20.58 20.07
N ASP A 18 10.98 -21.17 20.68
CA ASP A 18 11.10 -22.62 20.89
C ASP A 18 10.02 -23.17 21.81
N ILE A 19 9.56 -22.40 22.80
CA ILE A 19 8.42 -22.77 23.66
C ILE A 19 7.06 -22.54 22.99
N GLY A 20 7.03 -22.16 21.71
CA GLY A 20 5.81 -21.89 20.95
C GLY A 20 5.20 -20.51 21.22
N GLY A 21 5.98 -19.53 21.67
CA GLY A 21 5.49 -18.18 21.94
C GLY A 21 4.87 -17.51 20.71
N PHE A 22 5.51 -17.64 19.55
CA PHE A 22 4.98 -17.10 18.29
C PHE A 22 3.81 -17.91 17.74
N ASP A 23 3.84 -19.23 17.91
CA ASP A 23 2.83 -20.12 17.31
C ASP A 23 1.58 -20.31 18.18
N VAL A 24 1.68 -20.07 19.49
CA VAL A 24 0.59 -20.33 20.45
C VAL A 24 0.15 -19.04 21.12
N VAL A 25 1.09 -18.27 21.68
CA VAL A 25 0.76 -17.09 22.50
C VAL A 25 0.31 -15.92 21.63
N LEU A 26 0.93 -15.66 20.48
CA LEU A 26 0.48 -14.58 19.59
C LEU A 26 -0.93 -14.81 19.03
N PRO A 27 -1.28 -15.98 18.45
CA PRO A 27 -2.63 -16.24 17.97
C PRO A 27 -3.66 -16.20 19.10
N PHE A 28 -3.31 -16.69 20.29
CA PHE A 28 -4.14 -16.59 21.49
C PHE A 28 -4.51 -15.14 21.82
N ILE A 29 -3.52 -14.26 21.94
CA ILE A 29 -3.73 -12.85 22.30
C ILE A 29 -4.57 -12.15 21.24
N LEU A 30 -4.30 -12.43 19.96
CA LEU A 30 -5.07 -11.85 18.85
C LEU A 30 -6.55 -12.23 18.94
N VAL A 31 -6.84 -13.52 19.05
CA VAL A 31 -8.22 -14.04 19.07
C VAL A 31 -8.94 -13.56 20.31
N PHE A 32 -8.27 -13.56 21.46
CA PHE A 32 -8.77 -12.98 22.71
C PHE A 32 -9.15 -11.51 22.51
N ALA A 33 -8.25 -10.69 21.99
CA ALA A 33 -8.45 -9.26 21.82
C ALA A 33 -9.59 -8.95 20.84
N VAL A 34 -9.64 -9.64 19.70
CA VAL A 34 -10.71 -9.47 18.70
C VAL A 34 -12.06 -9.90 19.27
N THR A 35 -12.12 -11.09 19.88
CA THR A 35 -13.36 -11.61 20.47
C THR A 35 -13.85 -10.70 21.60
N PHE A 36 -12.95 -10.26 22.48
CA PHE A 36 -13.26 -9.31 23.54
C PHE A 36 -13.80 -7.99 22.98
N ALA A 37 -13.13 -7.41 21.98
CA ALA A 37 -13.54 -6.17 21.35
C ALA A 37 -14.92 -6.30 20.67
N VAL A 38 -15.18 -7.42 19.99
CA VAL A 38 -16.47 -7.70 19.36
C VAL A 38 -17.57 -7.84 20.43
N LEU A 39 -17.39 -8.68 21.45
CA LEU A 39 -18.36 -8.85 22.54
C LEU A 39 -18.68 -7.52 23.22
N ARG A 40 -17.66 -6.69 23.45
CA ARG A 40 -17.81 -5.35 24.03
C ARG A 40 -18.55 -4.39 23.13
N LYS A 41 -18.31 -4.46 21.81
CA LYS A 41 -18.96 -3.60 20.82
C LYS A 41 -20.45 -3.92 20.68
N ILE A 42 -20.81 -5.20 20.69
CA ILE A 42 -22.21 -5.65 20.59
C ILE A 42 -22.94 -5.67 21.93
N ARG A 43 -22.21 -5.50 23.05
CA ARG A 43 -22.74 -5.54 24.43
C ARG A 43 -23.52 -6.82 24.73
N LEU A 44 -23.00 -7.98 24.32
CA LEU A 44 -23.71 -9.26 24.43
C LEU A 44 -24.10 -9.59 25.87
N PHE A 45 -23.20 -9.32 26.82
CA PHE A 45 -23.42 -9.53 28.25
C PHE A 45 -23.69 -8.22 29.01
N GLY A 46 -24.22 -7.22 28.31
CA GLY A 46 -24.47 -5.88 28.86
C GLY A 46 -23.18 -5.11 29.11
N GLU A 47 -23.08 -4.42 30.25
CA GLU A 47 -21.93 -3.56 30.58
C GLU A 47 -20.82 -4.29 31.35
N ASN A 48 -21.00 -5.57 31.67
CA ASN A 48 -20.08 -6.33 32.52
C ASN A 48 -18.81 -6.77 31.77
N LYS A 49 -17.78 -5.91 31.83
CA LYS A 49 -16.50 -6.15 31.14
C LYS A 49 -15.78 -7.42 31.57
N ASN A 50 -16.03 -7.89 32.80
CA ASN A 50 -15.35 -9.07 33.34
C ASN A 50 -15.89 -10.33 32.69
N VAL A 51 -17.20 -10.38 32.40
CA VAL A 51 -17.82 -11.50 31.70
C VAL A 51 -17.34 -11.53 30.25
N ASP A 52 -17.32 -10.37 29.57
CA ASP A 52 -16.77 -10.27 28.21
C ASP A 52 -15.34 -10.83 28.15
N ALA A 53 -14.48 -10.46 29.12
CA ALA A 53 -13.09 -10.91 29.20
C ALA A 53 -12.94 -12.40 29.50
N ILE A 54 -13.72 -12.94 30.44
CA ILE A 54 -13.65 -14.37 30.76
C ILE A 54 -14.11 -15.21 29.57
N VAL A 55 -15.20 -14.81 28.91
CA VAL A 55 -15.73 -15.53 27.74
C VAL A 55 -14.74 -15.48 26.58
N SER A 56 -14.17 -14.31 26.26
CA SER A 56 -13.16 -14.21 25.20
C SER A 56 -11.90 -15.01 25.52
N LEU A 57 -11.49 -15.08 26.79
CA LEU A 57 -10.33 -15.88 27.23
C LEU A 57 -10.57 -17.38 27.00
N ILE A 58 -11.74 -17.87 27.40
CA ILE A 58 -12.13 -19.27 27.21
C ILE A 58 -12.19 -19.61 25.73
N LEU A 59 -12.82 -18.76 24.90
CA LEU A 59 -12.91 -18.96 23.46
C LEU A 59 -11.53 -18.97 22.78
N ALA A 60 -10.64 -18.04 23.16
CA ALA A 60 -9.28 -18.00 22.64
C ALA A 60 -8.47 -19.25 23.05
N ALA A 61 -8.62 -19.71 24.29
CA ALA A 61 -7.96 -20.93 24.77
C ALA A 61 -8.43 -22.18 24.02
N PHE A 62 -9.74 -22.31 23.78
CA PHE A 62 -10.30 -23.40 22.97
C PHE A 62 -9.86 -23.35 21.51
N LEU A 63 -9.72 -22.16 20.94
CA LEU A 63 -9.25 -22.06 19.56
C LEU A 63 -7.79 -22.49 19.44
N VAL A 64 -6.96 -22.09 20.40
CA VAL A 64 -5.52 -22.39 20.38
C VAL A 64 -5.22 -23.85 20.67
N SER A 65 -6.11 -24.56 21.36
CA SER A 65 -5.98 -26.01 21.50
C SER A 65 -6.23 -26.76 20.18
N ALA A 66 -6.86 -26.13 19.19
CA ALA A 66 -7.04 -26.71 17.86
C ALA A 66 -5.88 -26.32 16.93
N THR A 67 -4.83 -27.15 16.94
CA THR A 67 -3.57 -26.92 16.19
C THR A 67 -3.78 -26.63 14.70
N ASP A 68 -4.75 -27.29 14.07
CA ASP A 68 -5.03 -27.12 12.63
C ASP A 68 -5.54 -25.70 12.31
N ILE A 69 -6.40 -25.16 13.18
CA ILE A 69 -6.95 -23.80 13.03
C ILE A 69 -5.85 -22.76 13.25
N VAL A 70 -4.99 -23.01 14.24
CA VAL A 70 -3.85 -22.15 14.55
C VAL A 70 -2.90 -22.03 13.36
N GLN A 71 -2.56 -23.14 12.70
CA GLN A 71 -1.71 -23.12 11.49
C GLN A 71 -2.32 -22.30 10.35
N ILE A 72 -3.64 -22.42 10.14
CA ILE A 72 -4.35 -21.60 9.14
C ILE A 72 -4.25 -20.12 9.50
N LEU A 73 -4.43 -19.76 10.78
CA LEU A 73 -4.29 -18.37 11.23
C LEU A 73 -2.87 -17.85 11.05
N ILE A 74 -1.85 -18.63 11.41
CA ILE A 74 -0.44 -18.26 11.22
C ILE A 74 -0.12 -18.04 9.74
N GLY A 75 -0.70 -18.84 8.83
CA GLY A 75 -0.56 -18.60 7.39
C GLY A 75 -1.35 -17.39 6.86
N PHE A 76 -2.49 -17.09 7.47
CA PHE A 76 -3.39 -16.01 7.05
C PHE A 76 -2.96 -14.63 7.56
N LEU A 77 -2.51 -14.54 8.81
CA LEU A 77 -2.14 -13.28 9.48
C LEU A 77 -1.10 -12.47 8.72
N PRO A 78 0.07 -13.03 8.33
CA PRO A 78 1.08 -12.32 7.57
C PRO A 78 0.52 -11.82 6.24
N ARG A 79 -0.31 -12.61 5.55
CA ARG A 79 -0.91 -12.23 4.27
C ARG A 79 -1.85 -11.03 4.42
N VAL A 80 -2.70 -11.03 5.44
CA VAL A 80 -3.59 -9.89 5.73
C VAL A 80 -2.79 -8.66 6.13
N SER A 81 -1.79 -8.81 7.00
CA SER A 81 -0.90 -7.71 7.40
C SER A 81 -0.18 -7.11 6.20
N MET A 82 0.30 -7.93 5.28
CA MET A 82 0.91 -7.49 4.03
C MET A 82 -0.09 -6.71 3.17
N ILE A 83 -1.31 -7.21 2.98
CA ILE A 83 -2.36 -6.50 2.23
C ILE A 83 -2.66 -5.13 2.88
N VAL A 84 -2.79 -5.09 4.20
CA VAL A 84 -3.05 -3.83 4.94
C VAL A 84 -1.88 -2.85 4.76
N LEU A 85 -0.64 -3.31 4.90
CA LEU A 85 0.55 -2.48 4.67
C LEU A 85 0.59 -1.94 3.24
N VAL A 86 0.28 -2.77 2.25
CA VAL A 86 0.19 -2.37 0.84
C VAL A 86 -0.89 -1.33 0.62
N LEU A 87 -2.09 -1.54 1.18
CA LEU A 87 -3.17 -0.57 1.10
C LEU A 87 -2.79 0.75 1.77
N LEU A 88 -2.12 0.70 2.93
CA LEU A 88 -1.61 1.89 3.61
C LEU A 88 -0.59 2.62 2.73
N MET A 89 0.37 1.92 2.13
CA MET A 89 1.33 2.51 1.20
C MET A 89 0.62 3.17 0.00
N LEU A 90 -0.37 2.52 -0.60
CA LEU A 90 -1.14 3.09 -1.70
C LEU A 90 -1.93 4.34 -1.29
N ILE A 91 -2.59 4.30 -0.12
CA ILE A 91 -3.32 5.45 0.41
C ILE A 91 -2.36 6.61 0.71
N LEU A 92 -1.16 6.33 1.22
CA LEU A 92 -0.15 7.36 1.46
C LEU A 92 0.30 8.00 0.14
N VAL A 93 0.59 7.21 -0.88
CA VAL A 93 1.02 7.74 -2.18
C VAL A 93 -0.09 8.56 -2.84
N VAL A 94 -1.32 8.04 -2.90
CA VAL A 94 -2.49 8.77 -3.41
C VAL A 94 -2.74 10.04 -2.59
N GLY A 95 -2.62 9.95 -1.26
CA GLY A 95 -2.82 11.06 -0.34
C GLY A 95 -1.81 12.19 -0.52
N VAL A 96 -0.55 11.86 -0.80
CA VAL A 96 0.50 12.84 -1.12
C VAL A 96 0.17 13.60 -2.40
N PHE A 97 -0.28 12.91 -3.45
CA PHE A 97 -0.58 13.54 -4.75
C PHE A 97 -1.89 14.34 -4.77
N LYS A 98 -2.81 14.10 -3.83
CA LYS A 98 -4.12 14.79 -3.77
C LYS A 98 -4.03 16.21 -3.19
N ARG A 99 -2.87 16.65 -2.68
CA ARG A 99 -2.76 17.91 -1.92
C ARG A 99 -2.76 19.17 -2.79
N ASP A 100 -2.36 19.08 -4.05
CA ASP A 100 -2.34 20.22 -4.98
C ASP A 100 -3.29 19.98 -6.16
N SER A 101 -4.43 20.65 -6.12
CA SER A 101 -5.63 20.41 -6.94
C SER A 101 -5.53 20.85 -8.42
N GLU A 102 -4.34 21.07 -8.95
CA GLU A 102 -4.14 21.55 -10.33
C GLU A 102 -3.66 20.47 -11.31
N TRP A 103 -3.43 19.23 -10.83
CA TRP A 103 -3.05 18.12 -11.69
C TRP A 103 -4.27 17.52 -12.41
N ASN A 104 -4.22 17.54 -13.75
CA ASN A 104 -5.15 16.85 -14.63
C ASN A 104 -5.32 15.37 -14.17
N ASN A 105 -6.56 14.86 -14.19
CA ASN A 105 -6.91 13.51 -13.74
C ASN A 105 -6.03 12.40 -14.35
N GLY A 106 -5.45 12.63 -15.54
CA GLY A 106 -4.50 11.73 -16.19
C GLY A 106 -3.15 11.60 -15.47
N MET A 107 -2.63 12.67 -14.86
CA MET A 107 -1.33 12.64 -14.15
C MET A 107 -1.46 12.00 -12.77
N LEU A 108 -2.61 12.16 -12.12
CA LEU A 108 -2.95 11.42 -10.90
C LEU A 108 -3.08 9.92 -11.18
N LEU A 109 -3.77 9.52 -12.25
CA LEU A 109 -3.86 8.12 -12.66
C LEU A 109 -2.48 7.51 -12.96
N ALA A 110 -1.61 8.23 -13.68
CA ALA A 110 -0.24 7.78 -13.94
C ALA A 110 0.56 7.60 -12.64
N GLY A 111 0.47 8.53 -11.69
CA GLY A 111 1.15 8.44 -10.39
C GLY A 111 0.68 7.23 -9.57
N VAL A 112 -0.62 6.92 -9.58
CA VAL A 112 -1.17 5.75 -8.89
C VAL A 112 -0.71 4.44 -9.53
N VAL A 113 -0.67 4.36 -10.87
CA VAL A 113 -0.17 3.18 -11.58
C VAL A 113 1.30 2.94 -11.28
N VAL A 114 2.13 3.99 -11.30
CA VAL A 114 3.56 3.89 -10.94
C VAL A 114 3.73 3.47 -9.48
N ALA A 115 2.91 3.97 -8.57
CA ALA A 115 2.94 3.57 -7.15
C ALA A 115 2.58 2.10 -6.94
N ILE A 116 1.54 1.61 -7.64
CA ILE A 116 1.16 0.19 -7.61
C ILE A 116 2.30 -0.68 -8.13
N LEU A 117 2.92 -0.29 -9.25
CA LEU A 117 4.06 -1.01 -9.82
C LEU A 117 5.28 -1.00 -8.88
N ALA A 118 5.59 0.13 -8.24
CA ALA A 118 6.67 0.24 -7.28
C ALA A 118 6.44 -0.62 -6.02
N VAL A 119 5.20 -0.67 -5.53
CA VAL A 119 4.84 -1.52 -4.38
C VAL A 119 4.91 -2.99 -4.77
N ILE A 120 4.38 -3.39 -5.94
CA ILE A 120 4.49 -4.77 -6.44
C ILE A 120 5.97 -5.17 -6.60
N TRP A 121 6.80 -4.28 -7.15
CA TRP A 121 8.24 -4.52 -7.31
C TRP A 121 8.95 -4.69 -5.95
N ALA A 122 8.69 -3.79 -4.99
CA ALA A 122 9.31 -3.84 -3.67
C ALA A 122 8.91 -5.11 -2.89
N LEU A 123 7.67 -5.54 -3.01
CA LEU A 123 7.19 -6.78 -2.38
C LEU A 123 7.72 -8.02 -3.07
N GLY A 124 7.79 -8.02 -4.40
CA GLY A 124 8.36 -9.12 -5.17
C GLY A 124 9.81 -9.38 -4.77
N ALA A 125 10.60 -8.32 -4.66
CA ALA A 125 11.99 -8.39 -4.19
C ALA A 125 12.11 -8.86 -2.72
N ALA A 126 11.18 -8.49 -1.84
CA ALA A 126 11.21 -8.86 -0.43
C ALA A 126 10.68 -10.28 -0.14
N ALA A 127 9.85 -10.84 -1.03
CA ALA A 127 9.20 -12.13 -0.84
C ALA A 127 10.00 -13.31 -1.42
N ASP A 128 11.24 -13.07 -1.89
CA ASP A 128 12.03 -14.05 -2.65
C ASP A 128 11.22 -14.66 -3.81
N TRP A 129 10.30 -13.86 -4.35
CA TRP A 129 9.53 -14.24 -5.52
C TRP A 129 10.50 -14.15 -6.69
N ASP A 130 10.98 -15.30 -7.17
CA ASP A 130 11.66 -15.41 -8.46
C ASP A 130 10.69 -14.94 -9.54
N VAL A 131 10.70 -13.62 -9.81
CA VAL A 131 9.99 -13.04 -10.93
C VAL A 131 10.93 -13.31 -12.10
N PRO A 132 10.57 -14.20 -13.05
CA PRO A 132 11.49 -14.61 -14.13
C PRO A 132 11.96 -13.45 -15.03
N LEU A 133 11.33 -12.28 -14.86
CA LEU A 133 11.65 -11.03 -15.52
C LEU A 133 12.73 -10.19 -14.82
N VAL A 134 13.19 -10.52 -13.60
CA VAL A 134 14.18 -9.71 -12.85
C VAL A 134 15.51 -10.42 -12.73
N ASP A 135 15.52 -11.74 -12.51
CA ASP A 135 16.77 -12.52 -12.37
C ASP A 135 17.52 -12.73 -13.70
N GLN A 136 16.88 -12.44 -14.83
CA GLN A 136 17.50 -12.42 -16.16
C GLN A 136 17.90 -11.02 -16.64
N ILE A 137 17.66 -9.98 -15.85
CA ILE A 137 18.06 -8.61 -16.21
C ILE A 137 19.49 -8.40 -15.73
N THR A 138 20.42 -8.54 -16.67
CA THR A 138 21.84 -8.23 -16.47
C THR A 138 22.00 -6.72 -16.27
N ASP A 139 23.09 -6.23 -15.65
CA ASP A 139 23.36 -4.77 -15.54
C ASP A 139 23.28 -4.03 -16.89
N GLN A 140 23.54 -4.75 -17.98
CA GLN A 140 23.41 -4.29 -19.36
C GLN A 140 21.95 -4.07 -19.80
N ASP A 141 21.01 -4.85 -19.27
CA ASP A 141 19.57 -4.76 -19.56
C ASP A 141 18.92 -3.61 -18.77
N ILE A 142 19.40 -3.33 -17.55
CA ILE A 142 19.04 -2.13 -16.77
C ILE A 142 19.48 -0.87 -17.51
N GLY A 143 20.70 -0.83 -18.03
CA GLY A 143 21.19 0.29 -18.86
C GLY A 143 20.35 0.51 -20.12
N THR A 144 19.94 -0.59 -20.77
CA THR A 144 19.09 -0.54 -21.97
C THR A 144 17.67 -0.08 -21.65
N LEU A 145 17.08 -0.52 -20.52
CA LEU A 145 15.77 -0.09 -20.06
C LEU A 145 15.74 1.38 -19.64
N ILE A 146 16.81 1.88 -19.01
CA ILE A 146 16.94 3.31 -18.69
C ILE A 146 17.02 4.13 -19.97
N VAL A 147 17.79 3.69 -20.97
CA VAL A 147 17.89 4.38 -22.27
C VAL A 147 16.55 4.37 -23.00
N ILE A 148 15.80 3.25 -23.01
CA ILE A 148 14.45 3.16 -23.58
C ILE A 148 13.48 4.05 -22.81
N GLY A 149 13.55 4.08 -21.47
CA GLY A 149 12.74 4.95 -20.62
C GLY A 149 12.99 6.43 -20.90
N VAL A 150 14.25 6.84 -21.07
CA VAL A 150 14.62 8.20 -21.47
C VAL A 150 14.12 8.48 -22.89
N PHE A 151 14.19 7.52 -23.81
CA PHE A 151 13.69 7.67 -25.18
C PHE A 151 12.17 7.87 -25.23
N VAL A 152 11.43 7.09 -24.44
CA VAL A 152 9.97 7.22 -24.30
C VAL A 152 9.62 8.55 -23.63
N LEU A 153 10.39 8.98 -22.63
CA LEU A 153 10.20 10.27 -21.96
C LEU A 153 10.46 11.44 -22.93
N VAL A 154 11.50 11.36 -23.76
CA VAL A 154 11.82 12.36 -24.79
C VAL A 154 10.76 12.37 -25.90
N ILE A 155 10.30 11.22 -26.38
CA ILE A 155 9.21 11.13 -27.34
C ILE A 155 7.92 11.69 -26.72
N TRP A 156 7.63 11.38 -25.46
CA TRP A 156 6.48 11.91 -24.75
C TRP A 156 6.57 13.44 -24.58
N LEU A 157 7.77 13.98 -24.34
CA LEU A 157 8.02 15.42 -24.23
C LEU A 157 7.93 16.14 -25.59
N ILE A 158 8.26 15.45 -26.69
CA ILE A 158 8.19 15.97 -28.06
C ILE A 158 6.78 15.86 -28.63
N VAL A 159 6.08 14.76 -28.36
CA VAL A 159 4.68 14.51 -28.77
C VAL A 159 3.71 15.36 -27.95
N ARG A 160 4.17 15.95 -26.85
CA ARG A 160 3.47 17.03 -26.17
C ARG A 160 3.53 18.28 -27.05
N ASP A 161 2.59 18.40 -27.98
CA ASP A 161 2.39 19.65 -28.71
C ASP A 161 2.21 20.80 -27.69
N PRO A 162 2.92 21.94 -27.88
CA PRO A 162 2.68 23.16 -27.11
C PRO A 162 1.30 23.70 -27.50
N GLY A 163 0.28 23.29 -26.74
CA GLY A 163 -1.11 23.41 -27.13
C GLY A 163 -2.05 23.81 -26.01
N ASP A 164 -1.69 24.77 -25.16
CA ASP A 164 -2.66 25.56 -24.38
C ASP A 164 -2.35 27.06 -24.45
N GLY A 165 -2.76 27.69 -25.55
CA GLY A 165 -2.72 29.16 -25.62
C GLY A 165 -3.11 29.82 -26.94
N GLN A 166 -3.86 29.16 -27.82
CA GLN A 166 -4.41 29.81 -29.01
C GLN A 166 -5.61 30.68 -28.58
N GLY A 167 -5.34 31.96 -28.31
CA GLY A 167 -6.36 32.95 -27.98
C GLY A 167 -5.79 34.30 -27.53
N GLY A 168 -4.75 34.82 -28.20
CA GLY A 168 -4.02 36.01 -27.74
C GLY A 168 -3.90 37.11 -28.80
N GLY A 169 -4.65 38.20 -28.62
CA GLY A 169 -4.36 39.50 -29.23
C GLY A 169 -5.14 39.81 -30.51
N PHE A 170 -4.91 39.05 -31.57
CA PHE A 170 -5.34 39.45 -32.91
C PHE A 170 -6.85 39.30 -33.16
N ASP A 171 -7.45 38.19 -32.71
CA ASP A 171 -8.90 37.99 -32.83
C ASP A 171 -9.73 38.90 -31.90
N LYS A 172 -9.17 39.27 -30.74
CA LYS A 172 -9.77 40.29 -29.86
C LYS A 172 -9.67 41.68 -30.48
N LEU A 173 -8.56 42.02 -31.14
CA LEU A 173 -8.39 43.28 -31.88
C LEU A 173 -9.29 43.38 -33.11
N LEU A 174 -9.42 42.31 -33.91
CA LEU A 174 -10.27 42.30 -35.10
C LEU A 174 -11.76 42.42 -34.75
N ASN A 175 -12.18 41.86 -33.60
CA ASN A 175 -13.54 42.00 -33.09
C ASN A 175 -13.80 43.35 -32.42
N THR A 176 -12.83 43.97 -31.73
CA THR A 176 -12.99 45.33 -31.19
C THR A 176 -12.88 46.42 -32.26
N LEU A 177 -12.21 46.14 -33.39
CA LEU A 177 -12.13 47.05 -34.53
C LEU A 177 -13.34 46.93 -35.48
N GLY A 178 -14.27 46.00 -35.25
CA GLY A 178 -15.54 45.92 -35.99
C GLY A 178 -15.40 45.59 -37.49
N LEU A 179 -14.25 45.08 -37.95
CA LEU A 179 -13.94 44.94 -39.38
C LEU A 179 -14.43 43.62 -40.01
N LYS A 180 -15.12 42.74 -39.27
CA LYS A 180 -15.54 41.42 -39.78
C LYS A 180 -17.03 41.32 -40.11
N ARG A 181 -17.62 42.37 -40.72
CA ARG A 181 -18.83 42.28 -41.59
C ARG A 181 -19.27 43.66 -42.11
N ALA A 182 -18.82 44.04 -43.30
CA ALA A 182 -19.58 44.89 -44.23
C ALA A 182 -18.88 44.97 -45.60
N GLU A 183 -18.89 43.89 -46.39
CA GLU A 183 -18.68 44.05 -47.82
C GLU A 183 -19.66 43.14 -48.56
N GLY A 184 -20.75 43.78 -48.98
CA GLY A 184 -21.87 43.11 -49.63
C GLY A 184 -23.11 43.99 -49.65
N ARG A 185 -23.03 45.14 -50.35
CA ARG A 185 -24.03 45.66 -51.30
C ARG A 185 -24.10 47.19 -51.34
N ARG A 186 -23.93 47.67 -52.57
CA ARG A 186 -24.44 48.90 -53.22
C ARG A 186 -23.69 50.19 -52.94
#